data_AF-A0A108GPX7-F1
#
_entry.id   AF-A0A108GPX7-F1
#
_cell.length_a   1.000
_cell.length_b   1.000
_cell.length_c   1.000
_cell.angle_alpha   90.00
_cell.angle_beta   90.00
_cell.angle_gamma   90.00
#
_symmetry.space_group_name_H-M   'P 1'
#
loop_
_entity.id
_entity.type
_entity.pdbx_description
1 polymer ?
#
loop_
_entity_poly.entity_id
_entity_poly.type
_entity_poly.pdbx_seq_one_letter_code
_entity_poly.pdbx_strand_id
1 'polypeptide(L)'
;MHDITDRIITLSSLFDALRDEPRWRRQLTPRQIAEIASLFDSLALEQAVWRGLGNLHALPWVYHADRNDVTELGPRGAVTISSRSLPAQWRGVLLAWLTGNRVAVTSEFVSFWEAIESAAAAVRQHVFLPFAFSLNPASQDDAILVEVPPSQLPDDEDVGAPSIRYRIAPGAATPYPLELDLSHAWSAALVDRTRLAGISLSDARREQSAARKALRLDSRARFLFHKIRQLSYYRGSTFPDTLARFSDVPVLGKAELEAHSPPHGRGMGAGALPTGEVLVSGSSGGKKRYIPYSQHDWQSMLQEAVQMLYDSGLTPGDKVVNTLYGGHLYGGMLTSSQELAQMPVESYTVGQNVTPEELVHLRQAFGVNVIIGIPSLLETLLSGAKRIDPAFRIDKVIYGGAAWQESRKRWLRDEFGASVVRSILAANDGAQIGYQSADLGGAAHLLVDDYNYVEIVDDDGKPLPDGQQGHILITNWQKFDYPLVRYRIGDVGRIVPHPQGRVLEYLGRSDGLIIVNDRQALYHQDVADALTHVPIIQLQLSIRRHQQFETLRVNIESPESLDTAALRQHLIDTLPALQSHGMVSEQLLQFEVEVVQVARDTLVRSPVSGKVRLVEDLREIVLETMP
;
A
#
# COMPACT_ATOMS: atom_id res chain seq x y z
N MET A 1 -1.27 -24.15 11.95
CA MET A 1 -2.41 -23.41 11.36
C MET A 1 -1.80 -22.54 10.27
N HIS A 2 -2.24 -22.67 9.02
CA HIS A 2 -1.62 -22.00 7.88
C HIS A 2 -2.51 -20.84 7.44
N ASP A 3 -1.86 -19.79 6.95
CA ASP A 3 -2.55 -18.66 6.34
C ASP A 3 -3.26 -19.11 5.06
N ILE A 4 -4.34 -18.42 4.71
CA ILE A 4 -5.12 -18.75 3.51
C ILE A 4 -4.35 -18.49 2.21
N THR A 5 -3.41 -17.53 2.19
CA THR A 5 -2.62 -17.30 0.98
C THR A 5 -1.72 -18.50 0.65
N ASP A 6 -1.15 -19.16 1.65
CA ASP A 6 -0.38 -20.40 1.45
C ASP A 6 -1.26 -21.52 0.89
N ARG A 7 -2.54 -21.56 1.28
CA ARG A 7 -3.52 -22.50 0.74
C ARG A 7 -3.84 -22.22 -0.72
N ILE A 8 -3.96 -20.96 -1.11
CA ILE A 8 -4.20 -20.59 -2.52
C ILE A 8 -3.01 -21.00 -3.40
N ILE A 9 -1.77 -20.73 -2.96
CA ILE A 9 -0.54 -21.18 -3.66
C ILE A 9 -0.58 -22.70 -3.85
N THR A 10 -0.92 -23.39 -2.77
CA THR A 10 -0.97 -24.85 -2.72
C THR A 10 -2.01 -25.43 -3.68
N LEU A 11 -3.20 -24.82 -3.82
CA LEU A 11 -4.18 -25.24 -4.82
C LEU A 11 -3.69 -24.98 -6.24
N SER A 12 -3.06 -23.84 -6.50
CA SER A 12 -2.48 -23.58 -7.81
C SER A 12 -1.47 -24.67 -8.19
N SER A 13 -0.57 -25.03 -7.27
CA SER A 13 0.42 -26.09 -7.51
C SER A 13 -0.21 -27.49 -7.65
N LEU A 14 -1.26 -27.78 -6.87
CA LEU A 14 -2.01 -29.03 -7.03
C LEU A 14 -2.68 -29.11 -8.41
N PHE A 15 -3.24 -28.00 -8.89
CA PHE A 15 -3.89 -27.95 -10.20
C PHE A 15 -2.88 -28.14 -11.34
N ASP A 16 -1.70 -27.53 -11.23
CA ASP A 16 -0.60 -27.77 -12.17
C ASP A 16 -0.18 -29.26 -12.17
N ALA A 17 -0.03 -29.89 -11.00
CA ALA A 17 0.32 -31.31 -10.91
C ALA A 17 -0.76 -32.24 -11.47
N LEU A 18 -2.04 -31.93 -11.24
CA LEU A 18 -3.17 -32.69 -11.76
C LEU A 18 -3.30 -32.57 -13.28
N ARG A 19 -2.84 -31.45 -13.87
CA ARG A 19 -2.77 -31.33 -15.33
C ARG A 19 -1.80 -32.36 -15.92
N ASP A 20 -0.73 -32.68 -15.22
CA ASP A 20 0.36 -33.54 -15.68
C ASP A 20 0.19 -35.03 -15.29
N GLU A 21 -0.71 -35.37 -14.35
CA GLU A 21 -1.04 -36.74 -13.93
C GLU A 21 -2.43 -37.18 -14.44
N PRO A 22 -2.55 -37.85 -15.60
CA PRO A 22 -3.85 -38.12 -16.22
C PRO A 22 -4.65 -39.26 -15.57
N ARG A 23 -4.12 -39.96 -14.54
CA ARG A 23 -4.82 -41.09 -13.90
C ARG A 23 -6.22 -40.75 -13.40
N TRP A 24 -6.42 -39.55 -12.84
CA TRP A 24 -7.73 -39.12 -12.33
C TRP A 24 -8.80 -39.02 -13.44
N ARG A 25 -8.39 -38.82 -14.71
CA ARG A 25 -9.32 -38.71 -15.85
C ARG A 25 -9.91 -40.05 -16.28
N ARG A 26 -9.25 -41.17 -15.99
CA ARG A 26 -9.64 -42.51 -16.50
C ARG A 26 -10.99 -42.98 -15.97
N GLN A 27 -11.47 -42.39 -14.89
CA GLN A 27 -12.68 -42.82 -14.18
C GLN A 27 -13.85 -41.85 -14.32
N LEU A 28 -13.70 -40.84 -15.19
CA LEU A 28 -14.65 -39.75 -15.32
C LEU A 28 -15.23 -39.71 -16.73
N THR A 29 -16.51 -39.37 -16.82
CA THR A 29 -17.13 -39.03 -18.09
C THR A 29 -16.52 -37.74 -18.66
N PRO A 30 -16.54 -37.53 -19.99
CA PRO A 30 -16.05 -36.28 -20.59
C PRO A 30 -16.67 -35.02 -19.98
N ARG A 31 -17.94 -35.08 -19.58
CA ARG A 31 -18.64 -34.00 -18.88
C ARG A 31 -18.04 -33.72 -17.49
N GLN A 32 -17.84 -34.75 -16.67
CA GLN A 32 -17.22 -34.60 -15.35
C GLN A 32 -15.77 -34.10 -15.45
N ILE A 33 -15.02 -34.55 -16.47
CA ILE A 33 -13.68 -34.03 -16.74
C ILE A 33 -13.76 -32.54 -17.07
N ALA A 34 -14.69 -32.11 -17.92
CA ALA A 34 -14.85 -30.70 -18.28
C ALA A 34 -15.25 -29.83 -17.07
N GLU A 35 -16.17 -30.30 -16.23
CA GLU A 35 -16.62 -29.58 -15.02
C GLU A 35 -15.52 -29.48 -13.96
N ILE A 36 -14.74 -30.55 -13.73
CA ILE A 36 -13.61 -30.51 -12.80
C ILE A 36 -12.45 -29.69 -13.40
N ALA A 37 -12.22 -29.82 -14.70
CA ALA A 37 -11.18 -29.07 -15.40
C ALA A 37 -11.43 -27.57 -15.41
N SER A 38 -12.69 -27.14 -15.47
CA SER A 38 -13.02 -25.72 -15.41
C SER A 38 -12.81 -25.11 -14.01
N LEU A 39 -12.72 -25.95 -12.97
CA LEU A 39 -12.34 -25.55 -11.61
C LEU A 39 -10.80 -25.55 -11.41
N PHE A 40 -10.01 -26.02 -12.38
CA PHE A 40 -8.53 -26.00 -12.33
C PHE A 40 -7.90 -24.69 -12.82
N ASP A 41 -8.71 -23.71 -13.22
CA ASP A 41 -8.19 -22.36 -13.50
C ASP A 41 -7.80 -21.68 -12.17
N SER A 42 -6.50 -21.64 -11.89
CA SER A 42 -5.95 -21.07 -10.67
C SER A 42 -6.21 -19.57 -10.55
N LEU A 43 -6.21 -18.85 -11.68
CA LEU A 43 -6.51 -17.42 -11.72
C LEU A 43 -7.99 -17.17 -11.44
N ALA A 44 -8.87 -17.99 -12.01
CA ALA A 44 -10.31 -17.92 -11.74
C ALA A 44 -10.64 -18.23 -10.27
N LEU A 45 -9.99 -19.25 -9.70
CA LEU A 45 -10.15 -19.58 -8.28
C LEU A 45 -9.69 -18.43 -7.39
N GLU A 46 -8.52 -17.85 -7.64
CA GLU A 46 -7.99 -16.70 -6.89
C GLU A 46 -8.97 -15.51 -6.93
N GLN A 47 -9.48 -15.17 -8.13
CA GLN A 47 -10.48 -14.12 -8.28
C GLN A 47 -11.78 -14.43 -7.54
N ALA A 48 -12.24 -15.69 -7.58
CA ALA A 48 -13.44 -16.11 -6.88
C ALA A 48 -13.28 -16.06 -5.36
N VAL A 49 -12.12 -16.47 -4.83
CA VAL A 49 -11.78 -16.35 -3.40
C VAL A 49 -11.73 -14.88 -3.00
N TRP A 50 -11.08 -14.04 -3.78
CA TRP A 50 -10.98 -12.62 -3.50
C TRP A 50 -12.35 -11.91 -3.53
N ARG A 51 -13.23 -12.24 -4.48
CA ARG A 51 -14.59 -11.66 -4.49
C ARG A 51 -15.44 -12.15 -3.32
N GLY A 52 -15.32 -13.44 -2.98
CA GLY A 52 -16.15 -14.05 -1.94
C GLY A 52 -15.69 -13.77 -0.50
N LEU A 53 -14.39 -13.62 -0.30
CA LEU A 53 -13.76 -13.40 1.01
C LEU A 53 -13.25 -11.96 1.19
N GLY A 54 -13.30 -11.14 0.15
CA GLY A 54 -12.69 -9.81 0.13
C GLY A 54 -11.17 -9.88 -0.06
N ASN A 55 -10.45 -8.92 0.51
CA ASN A 55 -9.01 -8.83 0.37
C ASN A 55 -8.30 -10.03 1.00
N LEU A 56 -7.59 -10.81 0.19
CA LEU A 56 -6.82 -11.98 0.64
C LEU A 56 -5.82 -11.62 1.74
N HIS A 57 -5.28 -10.41 1.70
CA HIS A 57 -4.34 -9.90 2.70
C HIS A 57 -5.05 -9.43 3.98
N ALA A 58 -6.36 -9.17 3.95
CA ALA A 58 -7.14 -8.88 5.15
C ALA A 58 -7.56 -10.15 5.90
N LEU A 59 -7.41 -11.34 5.32
CA LEU A 59 -7.87 -12.56 5.97
C LEU A 59 -7.09 -12.87 7.27
N PRO A 60 -7.76 -13.45 8.29
CA PRO A 60 -9.12 -14.00 8.28
C PRO A 60 -10.26 -12.98 8.41
N TRP A 61 -10.00 -11.67 8.33
CA TRP A 61 -11.02 -10.65 8.48
C TRP A 61 -11.61 -10.20 7.15
N VAL A 62 -12.92 -10.01 7.13
CA VAL A 62 -13.67 -9.27 6.11
C VAL A 62 -13.93 -7.88 6.65
N TYR A 63 -13.40 -6.86 6.00
CA TYR A 63 -13.54 -5.47 6.42
C TYR A 63 -14.81 -4.83 5.86
N HIS A 64 -15.57 -4.15 6.72
CA HIS A 64 -16.78 -3.41 6.37
C HIS A 64 -16.50 -1.90 6.44
N ALA A 65 -16.09 -1.34 5.30
CA ALA A 65 -15.70 0.07 5.16
C ALA A 65 -16.82 1.06 5.54
N ASP A 66 -18.09 0.67 5.38
CA ASP A 66 -19.26 1.50 5.72
C ASP A 66 -19.45 1.66 7.24
N ARG A 67 -18.83 0.82 8.06
CA ARG A 67 -19.02 0.78 9.52
C ARG A 67 -17.73 0.87 10.32
N ASN A 68 -16.59 0.75 9.65
CA ASN A 68 -15.27 0.61 10.26
C ASN A 68 -15.22 -0.57 11.27
N ASP A 69 -15.82 -1.71 10.90
CA ASP A 69 -15.75 -2.95 11.69
C ASP A 69 -15.33 -4.14 10.82
N VAL A 70 -15.08 -5.29 11.47
CA VAL A 70 -14.66 -6.51 10.78
C VAL A 70 -15.53 -7.71 11.14
N THR A 71 -15.64 -8.66 10.22
CA THR A 71 -16.06 -10.03 10.50
C THR A 71 -14.85 -10.95 10.46
N GLU A 72 -14.54 -11.61 11.56
CA GLU A 72 -13.52 -12.65 11.60
C GLU A 72 -14.09 -13.97 11.08
N LEU A 73 -13.34 -14.63 10.19
CA LEU A 73 -13.64 -15.94 9.61
C LEU A 73 -12.81 -17.03 10.31
N GLY A 74 -13.47 -17.96 10.97
CA GLY A 74 -12.85 -19.12 11.60
C GLY A 74 -13.18 -20.43 10.88
N PRO A 75 -12.28 -21.43 10.86
CA PRO A 75 -12.65 -22.78 10.43
C PRO A 75 -13.58 -23.41 11.47
N ARG A 76 -14.51 -24.26 11.02
CA ARG A 76 -15.35 -25.10 11.89
C ARG A 76 -14.57 -26.19 12.62
N GLY A 77 -13.41 -26.57 12.10
CA GLY A 77 -12.58 -27.62 12.66
C GLY A 77 -12.56 -28.86 11.77
N ALA A 78 -13.51 -29.78 11.94
CA ALA A 78 -13.63 -30.98 11.11
C ALA A 78 -14.96 -31.00 10.34
N VAL A 79 -14.90 -31.22 9.03
CA VAL A 79 -16.10 -31.30 8.17
C VAL A 79 -16.05 -32.55 7.30
N THR A 80 -17.19 -33.21 7.14
CA THR A 80 -17.36 -34.35 6.24
C THR A 80 -18.20 -33.91 5.05
N ILE A 81 -17.59 -33.87 3.87
CA ILE A 81 -18.26 -33.55 2.61
C ILE A 81 -18.97 -34.78 2.09
N SER A 82 -20.26 -34.65 1.80
CA SER A 82 -21.08 -35.69 1.19
C SER A 82 -21.86 -35.14 0.00
N SER A 83 -21.94 -35.91 -1.07
CA SER A 83 -22.81 -35.63 -2.22
C SER A 83 -22.88 -36.85 -3.13
N ARG A 84 -23.94 -36.99 -3.93
CA ARG A 84 -24.03 -38.01 -5.00
C ARG A 84 -23.29 -37.59 -6.28
N SER A 85 -22.81 -36.35 -6.34
CA SER A 85 -22.09 -35.80 -7.49
C SER A 85 -20.63 -35.58 -7.15
N LEU A 86 -19.72 -36.22 -7.89
CA LEU A 86 -18.28 -36.01 -7.71
C LEU A 86 -17.86 -34.53 -7.90
N PRO A 87 -18.32 -33.80 -8.94
CA PRO A 87 -18.10 -32.35 -9.05
C PRO A 87 -18.56 -31.55 -7.82
N ALA A 88 -19.65 -31.94 -7.17
CA ALA A 88 -20.11 -31.31 -5.95
C ALA A 88 -19.20 -31.64 -4.75
N GLN A 89 -18.81 -32.91 -4.58
CA GLN A 89 -17.84 -33.29 -3.54
C GLN A 89 -16.52 -32.53 -3.72
N TRP A 90 -16.01 -32.44 -4.95
CA TRP A 90 -14.79 -31.72 -5.28
C TRP A 90 -14.85 -30.25 -4.86
N ARG A 91 -15.92 -29.53 -5.22
CA ARG A 91 -16.14 -28.13 -4.80
C ARG A 91 -16.21 -27.99 -3.28
N GLY A 92 -16.90 -28.91 -2.60
CA GLY A 92 -16.98 -28.94 -1.14
C GLY A 92 -15.62 -29.07 -0.49
N VAL A 93 -14.81 -30.01 -0.96
CA VAL A 93 -13.46 -30.25 -0.43
C VAL A 93 -12.56 -29.04 -0.64
N LEU A 94 -12.56 -28.44 -1.84
CA LEU A 94 -11.76 -27.25 -2.14
C LEU A 94 -12.12 -26.09 -1.21
N LEU A 95 -13.42 -25.80 -1.06
CA LEU A 95 -13.89 -24.68 -0.24
C LEU A 95 -13.65 -24.91 1.26
N ALA A 96 -13.92 -26.12 1.74
CA ALA A 96 -13.68 -26.52 3.13
C ALA A 96 -12.20 -26.39 3.50
N TRP A 97 -11.33 -26.80 2.58
CA TRP A 97 -9.90 -26.74 2.80
C TRP A 97 -9.37 -25.30 2.74
N LEU A 98 -9.82 -24.48 1.77
CA LEU A 98 -9.47 -23.05 1.68
C LEU A 98 -9.79 -22.31 2.98
N THR A 99 -10.97 -22.58 3.54
CA THR A 99 -11.45 -22.00 4.80
C THR A 99 -10.78 -22.59 6.04
N GLY A 100 -9.97 -23.64 5.89
CA GLY A 100 -9.07 -24.15 6.92
C GLY A 100 -9.58 -25.29 7.75
N ASN A 101 -10.62 -25.97 7.26
CA ASN A 101 -11.16 -27.15 7.89
C ASN A 101 -10.28 -28.37 7.61
N ARG A 102 -10.23 -29.29 8.58
CA ARG A 102 -9.88 -30.69 8.32
C ARG A 102 -11.05 -31.30 7.56
N VAL A 103 -10.77 -31.90 6.42
CA VAL A 103 -11.80 -32.37 5.51
C VAL A 103 -11.87 -33.89 5.55
N ALA A 104 -13.06 -34.44 5.54
CA ALA A 104 -13.32 -35.82 5.18
C ALA A 104 -14.27 -35.85 4.00
N VAL A 105 -14.27 -36.94 3.24
CA VAL A 105 -15.22 -37.11 2.14
C VAL A 105 -15.84 -38.50 2.20
N THR A 106 -17.16 -38.55 2.11
CA THR A 106 -17.90 -39.80 1.91
C THR A 106 -18.20 -39.92 0.43
N SER A 107 -17.59 -40.90 -0.23
CA SER A 107 -17.59 -41.01 -1.70
C SER A 107 -17.52 -42.45 -2.18
N GLU A 108 -18.31 -42.75 -3.22
CA GLU A 108 -18.17 -43.97 -4.02
C GLU A 108 -17.01 -43.88 -5.05
N PHE A 109 -16.52 -42.66 -5.33
CA PHE A 109 -15.45 -42.39 -6.29
C PHE A 109 -14.05 -42.53 -5.67
N VAL A 110 -13.79 -43.67 -5.01
CA VAL A 110 -12.58 -43.90 -4.18
C VAL A 110 -11.29 -43.68 -4.95
N SER A 111 -11.20 -44.30 -6.11
CA SER A 111 -10.08 -44.23 -7.05
C SER A 111 -9.77 -42.81 -7.56
N PHE A 112 -10.77 -41.95 -7.72
CA PHE A 112 -10.55 -40.54 -8.06
C PHE A 112 -9.80 -39.85 -6.92
N TRP A 113 -10.29 -40.01 -5.70
CA TRP A 113 -9.71 -39.40 -4.51
C TRP A 113 -8.30 -39.92 -4.21
N GLU A 114 -8.02 -41.21 -4.44
CA GLU A 114 -6.67 -41.77 -4.39
C GLU A 114 -5.73 -41.15 -5.44
N ALA A 115 -6.23 -40.88 -6.65
CA ALA A 115 -5.44 -40.21 -7.68
C ALA A 115 -5.11 -38.75 -7.31
N ILE A 116 -6.06 -38.04 -6.70
CA ILE A 116 -5.83 -36.69 -6.16
C ILE A 116 -4.78 -36.73 -5.05
N GLU A 117 -4.90 -37.66 -4.10
CA GLU A 117 -3.93 -37.79 -3.00
C GLU A 117 -2.53 -38.12 -3.53
N SER A 118 -2.42 -39.00 -4.53
CA SER A 118 -1.15 -39.31 -5.20
C SER A 118 -0.55 -38.07 -5.88
N ALA A 119 -1.35 -37.29 -6.60
CA ALA A 119 -0.89 -36.05 -7.23
C ALA A 119 -0.43 -35.03 -6.18
N ALA A 120 -1.21 -34.86 -5.10
CA ALA A 120 -0.84 -34.01 -3.98
C ALA A 120 0.46 -34.47 -3.31
N ALA A 121 0.68 -35.77 -3.17
CA ALA A 121 1.91 -36.32 -2.61
C ALA A 121 3.15 -36.01 -3.47
N ALA A 122 3.01 -35.98 -4.80
CA ALA A 122 4.11 -35.64 -5.71
C ALA A 122 4.57 -34.18 -5.55
N VAL A 123 3.66 -33.25 -5.25
CA VAL A 123 3.99 -31.83 -5.02
C VAL A 123 4.32 -31.48 -3.57
N ARG A 124 4.07 -32.38 -2.59
CA ARG A 124 4.40 -32.18 -1.15
C ARG A 124 5.88 -31.88 -0.89
N GLN A 125 6.78 -32.29 -1.79
CA GLN A 125 8.22 -32.07 -1.65
C GLN A 125 8.65 -30.62 -1.97
N HIS A 126 7.82 -29.86 -2.69
CA HIS A 126 8.14 -28.53 -3.18
C HIS A 126 7.19 -27.44 -2.68
N VAL A 127 6.08 -27.82 -2.06
CA VAL A 127 5.04 -26.90 -1.54
C VAL A 127 4.46 -27.46 -0.24
N PHE A 128 4.09 -26.57 0.68
CA PHE A 128 3.44 -26.93 1.93
C PHE A 128 2.01 -27.43 1.67
N LEU A 129 1.83 -28.75 1.51
CA LEU A 129 0.55 -29.38 1.19
C LEU A 129 -0.02 -30.16 2.38
N PRO A 130 -0.82 -29.53 3.27
CA PRO A 130 -1.66 -30.24 4.22
C PRO A 130 -2.94 -30.68 3.50
N PHE A 131 -2.82 -31.39 2.38
CA PHE A 131 -3.94 -32.08 1.76
C PHE A 131 -4.12 -33.39 2.53
N ALA A 132 -4.65 -33.30 3.75
CA ALA A 132 -5.07 -34.44 4.53
C ALA A 132 -6.60 -34.41 4.54
N PHE A 133 -7.20 -35.29 3.74
CA PHE A 133 -8.61 -35.61 3.91
C PHE A 133 -8.77 -37.09 4.23
N SER A 134 -9.74 -37.43 5.06
CA SER A 134 -10.09 -38.83 5.31
C SER A 134 -11.14 -39.28 4.30
N LEU A 135 -10.86 -40.32 3.53
CA LEU A 135 -11.80 -40.92 2.59
C LEU A 135 -12.61 -42.02 3.29
N ASN A 136 -13.95 -41.89 3.25
CA ASN A 136 -14.89 -42.81 3.88
C ASN A 136 -14.52 -43.17 5.34
N PRO A 137 -14.30 -42.18 6.23
CA PRO A 137 -13.94 -42.48 7.61
C PRO A 137 -15.09 -43.20 8.33
N ALA A 138 -14.75 -44.12 9.25
CA ALA A 138 -15.69 -44.54 10.28
C ALA A 138 -16.12 -43.30 11.10
N SER A 139 -17.38 -43.21 11.49
CA SER A 139 -18.02 -41.97 12.01
C SER A 139 -17.09 -41.15 12.91
N GLN A 140 -16.93 -39.86 12.57
CA GLN A 140 -16.21 -38.91 13.41
C GLN A 140 -17.23 -38.14 14.25
N ASP A 141 -17.26 -38.40 15.56
CA ASP A 141 -18.27 -37.85 16.49
C ASP A 141 -18.33 -36.30 16.53
N ASP A 142 -17.26 -35.62 16.09
CA ASP A 142 -17.15 -34.16 16.10
C ASP A 142 -17.16 -33.49 14.70
N ALA A 143 -17.34 -34.26 13.61
CA ALA A 143 -17.29 -33.70 12.25
C ALA A 143 -18.66 -33.21 11.77
N ILE A 144 -18.71 -31.97 11.27
CA ILE A 144 -19.94 -31.42 10.68
C ILE A 144 -20.16 -32.06 9.31
N LEU A 145 -21.30 -32.73 9.12
CA LEU A 145 -21.71 -33.23 7.81
C LEU A 145 -22.20 -32.06 6.94
N VAL A 146 -21.58 -31.88 5.77
CA VAL A 146 -21.96 -30.86 4.80
C VAL A 146 -22.36 -31.53 3.50
N GLU A 147 -23.65 -31.44 3.18
CA GLU A 147 -24.20 -31.91 1.91
C GLU A 147 -24.03 -30.82 0.84
N VAL A 148 -23.28 -31.14 -0.22
CA VAL A 148 -22.99 -30.18 -1.29
C VAL A 148 -23.94 -30.43 -2.46
N PRO A 149 -24.76 -29.44 -2.86
CA PRO A 149 -25.69 -29.59 -3.97
C PRO A 149 -24.94 -29.72 -5.30
N PRO A 150 -25.50 -30.41 -6.31
CA PRO A 150 -24.93 -30.45 -7.66
C PRO A 150 -24.78 -29.04 -8.25
N SER A 151 -23.87 -28.87 -9.22
CA SER A 151 -23.68 -27.59 -9.90
C SER A 151 -24.86 -27.35 -10.84
N GLN A 152 -25.48 -26.17 -10.74
CA GLN A 152 -26.42 -25.66 -11.74
C GLN A 152 -25.60 -24.90 -12.79
N LEU A 153 -25.75 -25.27 -14.06
CA LEU A 153 -25.09 -24.56 -15.14
C LEU A 153 -25.90 -23.29 -15.49
N PRO A 154 -25.29 -22.27 -16.12
CA PRO A 154 -25.98 -21.01 -16.43
C PRO A 154 -27.28 -21.14 -17.25
N ASP A 155 -27.47 -22.26 -17.96
CA ASP A 155 -28.65 -22.53 -18.79
C ASP A 155 -29.83 -23.17 -18.02
N ASP A 156 -29.67 -23.46 -16.72
CA ASP A 156 -30.78 -23.93 -15.88
C ASP A 156 -31.66 -22.73 -15.49
N GLU A 157 -32.74 -22.48 -16.27
CA GLU A 157 -33.66 -21.33 -16.10
C GLU A 157 -34.47 -21.33 -14.79
N ASP A 158 -34.28 -22.29 -13.89
CA ASP A 158 -35.09 -22.39 -12.68
C ASP A 158 -34.27 -22.89 -11.47
N VAL A 159 -34.60 -22.33 -10.29
CA VAL A 159 -34.24 -22.78 -8.93
C VAL A 159 -32.91 -22.27 -8.31
N GLY A 160 -32.98 -21.17 -7.54
CA GLY A 160 -32.06 -20.87 -6.41
C GLY A 160 -30.65 -20.34 -6.74
N ALA A 161 -30.08 -19.49 -5.88
CA ALA A 161 -28.76 -18.89 -6.12
C ALA A 161 -27.62 -19.90 -5.89
N PRO A 162 -26.72 -20.17 -6.85
CA PRO A 162 -25.61 -21.10 -6.66
C PRO A 162 -24.50 -20.50 -5.80
N SER A 163 -23.90 -21.31 -4.92
CA SER A 163 -22.78 -20.95 -4.04
C SER A 163 -21.45 -20.67 -4.76
N ILE A 164 -21.34 -21.09 -6.03
CA ILE A 164 -20.25 -20.74 -6.93
C ILE A 164 -20.91 -20.29 -8.23
N ARG A 165 -20.84 -19.00 -8.55
CA ARG A 165 -21.33 -18.50 -9.84
C ARG A 165 -20.27 -18.74 -10.91
N TYR A 166 -20.68 -19.21 -12.09
CA TYR A 166 -19.79 -19.43 -13.22
C TYR A 166 -19.92 -18.30 -14.25
N ARG A 167 -18.84 -17.97 -14.97
CA ARG A 167 -18.88 -17.10 -16.14
C ARG A 167 -18.37 -17.83 -17.37
N ILE A 168 -19.01 -17.55 -18.50
CA ILE A 168 -18.47 -17.88 -19.82
C ILE A 168 -17.82 -16.60 -20.34
N ALA A 169 -16.48 -16.57 -20.44
CA ALA A 169 -15.82 -15.46 -21.14
C ALA A 169 -16.22 -15.51 -22.63
N PRO A 170 -16.24 -14.37 -23.35
CA PRO A 170 -16.42 -14.38 -24.80
C PRO A 170 -15.40 -15.34 -25.46
N GLY A 171 -15.89 -16.40 -26.10
CA GLY A 171 -15.05 -17.41 -26.76
C GLY A 171 -14.54 -18.56 -25.88
N ALA A 172 -14.91 -18.63 -24.59
CA ALA A 172 -14.54 -19.76 -23.73
C ALA A 172 -15.45 -20.98 -23.98
N ALA A 173 -14.83 -22.16 -24.13
CA ALA A 173 -15.54 -23.42 -24.38
C ALA A 173 -16.17 -24.04 -23.12
N THR A 174 -15.76 -23.62 -21.93
CA THR A 174 -16.27 -24.13 -20.64
C THR A 174 -16.46 -22.99 -19.62
N PRO A 175 -17.49 -23.04 -18.76
CA PRO A 175 -17.71 -22.04 -17.70
C PRO A 175 -16.66 -22.19 -16.59
N TYR A 176 -16.06 -21.10 -16.12
CA TYR A 176 -15.09 -21.09 -15.01
C TYR A 176 -15.67 -20.39 -13.77
N PRO A 177 -15.23 -20.74 -12.53
CA PRO A 177 -15.75 -20.15 -11.30
C PRO A 177 -15.43 -18.65 -11.24
N LEU A 178 -16.43 -17.83 -10.96
CA LEU A 178 -16.35 -16.37 -10.98
C LEU A 178 -16.45 -15.77 -9.57
N GLU A 179 -17.20 -16.39 -8.66
CA GLU A 179 -17.53 -15.83 -7.35
C GLU A 179 -17.78 -16.96 -6.35
N LEU A 180 -17.13 -16.91 -5.18
CA LEU A 180 -17.48 -17.76 -4.04
C LEU A 180 -18.56 -17.06 -3.22
N ASP A 181 -19.75 -17.64 -3.15
CA ASP A 181 -20.81 -17.14 -2.27
C ASP A 181 -20.85 -17.99 -0.99
N LEU A 182 -20.21 -17.46 0.06
CA LEU A 182 -20.26 -18.04 1.39
C LEU A 182 -21.58 -17.76 2.14
N SER A 183 -22.53 -17.02 1.57
CA SER A 183 -23.84 -16.77 2.18
C SER A 183 -24.83 -17.92 1.97
N HIS A 184 -24.58 -18.79 0.99
CA HIS A 184 -25.39 -19.96 0.73
C HIS A 184 -25.30 -20.98 1.89
N ALA A 185 -26.40 -21.69 2.18
CA ALA A 185 -26.53 -22.52 3.39
C ALA A 185 -25.39 -23.55 3.59
N TRP A 186 -25.03 -24.31 2.55
CA TRP A 186 -23.97 -25.33 2.66
C TRP A 186 -22.56 -24.73 2.79
N SER A 187 -22.26 -23.61 2.11
CA SER A 187 -20.94 -22.96 2.15
C SER A 187 -20.76 -22.16 3.44
N ALA A 188 -21.84 -21.55 3.95
CA ALA A 188 -21.88 -20.94 5.28
C ALA A 188 -21.61 -21.95 6.39
N ALA A 189 -21.99 -23.22 6.20
CA ALA A 189 -21.69 -24.28 7.16
C ALA A 189 -20.19 -24.57 7.30
N LEU A 190 -19.33 -24.13 6.37
CA LEU A 190 -17.89 -24.37 6.40
C LEU A 190 -17.10 -23.35 7.23
N VAL A 191 -17.71 -22.23 7.63
CA VAL A 191 -17.01 -21.10 8.25
C VAL A 191 -17.79 -20.62 9.47
N ASP A 192 -17.08 -20.36 10.56
CA ASP A 192 -17.59 -19.56 11.66
C ASP A 192 -17.38 -18.07 11.36
N ARG A 193 -18.42 -17.27 11.57
CA ARG A 193 -18.39 -15.83 11.34
C ARG A 193 -18.66 -15.11 12.64
N THR A 194 -17.65 -14.40 13.13
CA THR A 194 -17.77 -13.60 14.35
C THR A 194 -17.65 -12.14 13.96
N ARG A 195 -18.75 -11.38 14.09
CA ARG A 195 -18.70 -9.93 13.88
C ARG A 195 -18.07 -9.25 15.09
N LEU A 196 -16.98 -8.52 14.87
CA LEU A 196 -16.28 -7.73 15.87
C LEU A 196 -16.72 -6.28 15.73
N ALA A 197 -17.93 -5.98 16.20
CA ALA A 197 -18.53 -4.65 16.05
C ALA A 197 -17.69 -3.57 16.75
N GLY A 198 -17.36 -2.49 16.01
CA GLY A 198 -16.55 -1.39 16.51
C GLY A 198 -15.05 -1.67 16.62
N ILE A 199 -14.59 -2.86 16.21
CA ILE A 199 -13.17 -3.20 16.10
C ILE A 199 -12.72 -2.95 14.67
N SER A 200 -11.82 -1.99 14.48
CA SER A 200 -11.24 -1.72 13.18
C SER A 200 -10.37 -2.91 12.71
N LEU A 201 -10.12 -3.01 11.41
CA LEU A 201 -9.17 -3.99 10.90
C LEU A 201 -7.75 -3.76 11.48
N SER A 202 -7.40 -2.53 11.83
CA SER A 202 -6.10 -2.17 12.41
C SER A 202 -5.98 -2.77 13.81
N ASP A 203 -7.03 -2.62 14.62
CA ASP A 203 -7.10 -3.18 15.96
C ASP A 203 -7.08 -4.71 15.95
N ALA A 204 -7.91 -5.33 15.11
CA ALA A 204 -7.94 -6.78 14.98
C ALA A 204 -6.56 -7.35 14.60
N ARG A 205 -5.83 -6.67 13.71
CA ARG A 205 -4.46 -7.03 13.32
C ARG A 205 -3.45 -6.79 14.45
N ARG A 206 -3.61 -5.74 15.27
CA ARG A 206 -2.75 -5.43 16.41
C ARG A 206 -2.89 -6.44 17.55
N GLU A 207 -4.10 -6.93 17.80
CA GLU A 207 -4.39 -7.90 18.86
C GLU A 207 -3.85 -9.31 18.57
N GLN A 208 -3.40 -9.59 17.34
CA GLN A 208 -2.75 -10.86 17.02
C GLN A 208 -1.42 -11.04 17.75
N SER A 209 -1.18 -12.25 18.24
CA SER A 209 0.13 -12.65 18.76
C SER A 209 1.26 -12.41 17.74
N ALA A 210 2.46 -12.08 18.21
CA ALA A 210 3.64 -11.90 17.36
C ALA A 210 3.90 -13.08 16.42
N ALA A 211 3.70 -14.32 16.89
CA ALA A 211 3.84 -15.52 16.08
C ALA A 211 2.86 -15.59 14.90
N ARG A 212 1.58 -15.23 15.12
CA ARG A 212 0.57 -15.15 14.04
C ARG A 212 0.90 -14.02 13.05
N LYS A 213 1.33 -12.86 13.55
CA LYS A 213 1.76 -11.74 12.70
C LYS A 213 2.94 -12.13 11.80
N ALA A 214 3.96 -12.78 12.35
CA ALA A 214 5.12 -13.25 11.61
C ALA A 214 4.72 -14.27 10.52
N LEU A 215 3.90 -15.26 10.89
CA LEU A 215 3.38 -16.24 9.93
C LEU A 215 2.64 -15.56 8.77
N ARG A 216 1.73 -14.62 9.09
CA ARG A 216 0.95 -13.87 8.08
C ARG A 216 1.85 -13.13 7.10
N LEU A 217 2.87 -12.42 7.61
CA LEU A 217 3.80 -11.68 6.76
C LEU A 217 4.65 -12.61 5.87
N ASP A 218 5.13 -13.73 6.41
CA ASP A 218 5.86 -14.73 5.63
C ASP A 218 4.96 -15.35 4.54
N SER A 219 3.69 -15.63 4.84
CA SER A 219 2.72 -16.15 3.86
C SER A 219 2.43 -15.13 2.74
N ARG A 220 2.43 -13.83 3.04
CA ARG A 220 2.29 -12.79 2.02
C ARG A 220 3.53 -12.67 1.14
N ALA A 221 4.72 -12.76 1.73
CA ALA A 221 5.97 -12.78 0.96
C ALA A 221 6.00 -13.97 -0.01
N ARG A 222 5.65 -15.18 0.47
CA ARG A 222 5.52 -16.37 -0.40
C ARG A 222 4.49 -16.17 -1.51
N PHE A 223 3.32 -15.58 -1.19
CA PHE A 223 2.28 -15.31 -2.18
C PHE A 223 2.76 -14.33 -3.25
N LEU A 224 3.34 -13.20 -2.84
CA LEU A 224 3.93 -12.23 -3.76
C LEU A 224 4.98 -12.91 -4.66
N PHE A 225 5.92 -13.65 -4.08
CA PHE A 225 6.97 -14.32 -4.85
C PHE A 225 6.43 -15.40 -5.79
N HIS A 226 5.40 -16.13 -5.39
CA HIS A 226 4.72 -17.08 -6.25
C HIS A 226 4.14 -16.38 -7.50
N LYS A 227 3.54 -15.20 -7.33
CA LYS A 227 2.97 -14.41 -8.43
C LYS A 227 4.05 -13.80 -9.33
N ILE A 228 5.05 -13.13 -8.75
CA ILE A 228 5.99 -12.34 -9.54
C ILE A 228 7.02 -13.21 -10.28
N ARG A 229 7.35 -14.43 -9.81
CA ARG A 229 8.28 -15.35 -10.49
C ARG A 229 7.85 -15.70 -11.92
N GLN A 230 6.57 -15.53 -12.24
CA GLN A 230 6.01 -15.78 -13.58
C GLN A 230 6.37 -14.66 -14.58
N LEU A 231 6.64 -13.45 -14.06
CA LEU A 231 6.96 -12.25 -14.83
C LEU A 231 8.37 -12.35 -15.43
N SER A 232 8.55 -11.80 -16.63
CA SER A 232 9.79 -11.92 -17.40
C SER A 232 11.02 -11.43 -16.63
N TYR A 233 10.89 -10.28 -15.94
CA TYR A 233 11.98 -9.66 -15.18
C TYR A 233 12.40 -10.48 -13.96
N TYR A 234 11.44 -11.05 -13.23
CA TYR A 234 11.72 -11.81 -12.00
C TYR A 234 11.97 -13.30 -12.26
N ARG A 235 11.84 -13.77 -13.51
CA ARG A 235 12.02 -15.17 -13.87
C ARG A 235 13.44 -15.63 -13.60
N GLY A 236 13.57 -16.75 -12.89
CA GLY A 236 14.88 -17.33 -12.53
C GLY A 236 15.55 -16.68 -11.31
N SER A 237 14.95 -15.62 -10.75
CA SER A 237 15.41 -15.05 -9.48
C SER A 237 15.07 -15.99 -8.31
N THR A 238 15.99 -16.12 -7.37
CA THR A 238 15.78 -16.82 -6.10
C THR A 238 15.14 -15.88 -5.10
N PHE A 239 13.96 -16.25 -4.59
CA PHE A 239 13.27 -15.49 -3.56
C PHE A 239 13.14 -16.31 -2.27
N PRO A 240 13.33 -15.70 -1.10
CA PRO A 240 13.19 -16.38 0.18
C PRO A 240 11.72 -16.67 0.51
N ASP A 241 11.48 -17.73 1.28
CA ASP A 241 10.13 -18.09 1.75
C ASP A 241 9.73 -17.39 3.06
N THR A 242 10.61 -16.56 3.62
CA THR A 242 10.43 -15.84 4.89
C THR A 242 11.02 -14.44 4.82
N LEU A 243 10.49 -13.52 5.63
CA LEU A 243 11.02 -12.16 5.77
C LEU A 243 12.43 -12.12 6.37
N ALA A 244 12.83 -13.14 7.14
CA ALA A 244 14.15 -13.19 7.78
C ALA A 244 15.30 -13.16 6.76
N ARG A 245 15.04 -13.57 5.51
CA ARG A 245 16.01 -13.56 4.41
C ARG A 245 15.65 -12.57 3.31
N PHE A 246 14.74 -11.64 3.58
CA PHE A 246 14.24 -10.71 2.57
C PHE A 246 15.34 -9.83 1.98
N SER A 247 16.39 -9.54 2.76
CA SER A 247 17.60 -8.84 2.31
C SER A 247 18.36 -9.52 1.18
N ASP A 248 18.13 -10.82 0.94
CA ASP A 248 18.75 -11.58 -0.16
C ASP A 248 18.16 -11.17 -1.52
N VAL A 249 16.98 -10.55 -1.55
CA VAL A 249 16.37 -10.03 -2.78
C VAL A 249 17.08 -8.74 -3.19
N PRO A 250 17.47 -8.54 -4.45
CA PRO A 250 18.12 -7.30 -4.89
C PRO A 250 17.24 -6.06 -4.70
N VAL A 251 17.88 -4.91 -4.45
CA VAL A 251 17.19 -3.60 -4.40
C VAL A 251 16.80 -3.19 -5.81
N LEU A 252 15.52 -2.86 -6.01
CA LEU A 252 15.02 -2.33 -7.27
C LEU A 252 15.30 -0.83 -7.36
N GLY A 253 16.14 -0.44 -8.33
CA GLY A 253 16.48 0.96 -8.60
C GLY A 253 15.51 1.65 -9.56
N LYS A 254 15.52 2.99 -9.59
CA LYS A 254 14.68 3.80 -10.50
C LYS A 254 14.96 3.53 -11.98
N ALA A 255 16.24 3.37 -12.35
CA ALA A 255 16.63 3.13 -13.74
C ALA A 255 16.16 1.75 -14.24
N GLU A 256 16.23 0.75 -13.37
CA GLU A 256 15.77 -0.60 -13.68
C GLU A 256 14.24 -0.67 -13.78
N LEU A 257 13.53 -0.02 -12.85
CA LEU A 257 12.09 0.14 -12.93
C LEU A 257 11.68 0.81 -14.25
N GLU A 258 12.35 1.90 -14.65
CA GLU A 258 12.10 2.60 -15.92
C GLU A 258 12.35 1.68 -17.12
N ALA A 259 13.47 0.95 -17.16
CA ALA A 259 13.83 0.07 -18.27
C ALA A 259 12.86 -1.09 -18.47
N HIS A 260 12.23 -1.59 -17.38
CA HIS A 260 11.34 -2.74 -17.43
C HIS A 260 9.84 -2.41 -17.31
N SER A 261 9.49 -1.12 -17.28
CA SER A 261 8.11 -0.62 -17.21
C SER A 261 7.74 0.29 -18.40
N PRO A 262 6.43 0.47 -18.69
CA PRO A 262 5.99 1.35 -19.76
C PRO A 262 6.52 2.78 -19.59
N PRO A 263 6.87 3.46 -20.70
CA PRO A 263 6.77 3.00 -22.09
C PRO A 263 7.98 2.18 -22.58
N HIS A 264 9.05 2.05 -21.79
CA HIS A 264 10.35 1.53 -22.24
C HIS A 264 10.46 0.01 -22.21
N GLY A 265 9.70 -0.65 -21.32
CA GLY A 265 9.65 -2.09 -21.21
C GLY A 265 8.30 -2.60 -20.70
N ARG A 266 8.17 -3.92 -20.68
CA ARG A 266 7.01 -4.62 -20.08
C ARG A 266 7.44 -5.84 -19.26
N GLY A 267 8.72 -5.93 -18.92
CA GLY A 267 9.31 -7.10 -18.27
C GLY A 267 8.73 -7.39 -16.88
N MET A 268 8.31 -6.33 -16.18
CA MET A 268 7.64 -6.41 -14.87
C MET A 268 6.11 -6.49 -14.96
N GLY A 269 5.52 -6.38 -16.16
CA GLY A 269 4.07 -6.47 -16.32
C GLY A 269 3.60 -7.92 -16.38
N ALA A 270 2.40 -8.19 -15.86
CA ALA A 270 1.78 -9.52 -15.92
C ALA A 270 1.38 -9.92 -17.34
N GLY A 271 1.36 -8.98 -18.29
CA GLY A 271 0.91 -9.20 -19.66
C GLY A 271 -0.61 -9.38 -19.80
N ALA A 272 -1.35 -9.22 -18.69
CA ALA A 272 -2.80 -9.24 -18.67
C ALA A 272 -3.39 -8.02 -19.42
N LEU A 273 -4.68 -8.11 -19.73
CA LEU A 273 -5.41 -6.97 -20.29
C LEU A 273 -5.33 -5.77 -19.32
N PRO A 274 -5.04 -4.55 -19.82
CA PRO A 274 -5.11 -3.34 -19.00
C PRO A 274 -6.53 -3.15 -18.47
N THR A 275 -6.68 -3.06 -17.14
CA THR A 275 -8.00 -3.02 -16.48
C THR A 275 -8.13 -1.95 -15.41
N GLY A 276 -7.04 -1.29 -15.01
CA GLY A 276 -7.05 -0.29 -13.96
C GLY A 276 -6.46 1.05 -14.40
N GLU A 277 -5.86 1.74 -13.45
CA GLU A 277 -5.40 3.13 -13.58
C GLU A 277 -3.89 3.21 -13.79
N VAL A 278 -3.40 4.31 -14.38
CA VAL A 278 -1.96 4.55 -14.51
C VAL A 278 -1.61 5.86 -13.80
N LEU A 279 -0.78 5.76 -12.76
CA LEU A 279 -0.25 6.93 -12.06
C LEU A 279 1.13 7.31 -12.61
N VAL A 280 1.59 8.52 -12.29
CA VAL A 280 2.95 8.97 -12.59
C VAL A 280 3.72 9.29 -11.32
N SER A 281 4.96 8.80 -11.24
CA SER A 281 5.95 9.16 -10.22
C SER A 281 7.16 9.86 -10.83
N GLY A 282 7.83 10.68 -10.03
CA GLY A 282 8.98 11.49 -10.43
C GLY A 282 8.82 12.95 -10.01
N SER A 283 9.89 13.52 -9.44
CA SER A 283 9.95 14.94 -9.13
C SER A 283 9.89 15.76 -10.43
N SER A 284 9.47 16.99 -10.27
CA SER A 284 9.03 17.81 -11.39
C SER A 284 10.22 18.49 -12.03
N GLY A 285 10.63 17.94 -13.17
CA GLY A 285 11.88 18.24 -13.88
C GLY A 285 12.64 16.97 -14.26
N GLY A 286 12.40 15.84 -13.57
CA GLY A 286 12.95 14.54 -13.93
C GLY A 286 12.07 13.76 -14.91
N LYS A 287 12.61 12.65 -15.42
CA LYS A 287 11.83 11.71 -16.25
C LYS A 287 10.66 11.14 -15.45
N LYS A 288 9.47 11.17 -16.07
CA LYS A 288 8.25 10.58 -15.53
C LYS A 288 8.34 9.06 -15.60
N ARG A 289 7.99 8.39 -14.50
CA ARG A 289 7.77 6.93 -14.46
C ARG A 289 6.28 6.67 -14.37
N TYR A 290 5.80 5.75 -15.21
CA TYR A 290 4.40 5.34 -15.21
C TYR A 290 4.25 4.13 -14.30
N ILE A 291 3.24 4.16 -13.45
CA ILE A 291 2.95 3.15 -12.44
C ILE A 291 1.57 2.59 -12.75
N PRO A 292 1.50 1.51 -13.56
CA PRO A 292 0.24 0.85 -13.87
C PRO A 292 -0.27 0.11 -12.63
N TYR A 293 -1.57 0.22 -12.40
CA TYR A 293 -2.34 -0.60 -11.48
C TYR A 293 -3.35 -1.40 -12.31
N SER A 294 -3.43 -2.71 -12.09
CA SER A 294 -4.60 -3.46 -12.53
C SER A 294 -5.84 -3.04 -11.73
N GLN A 295 -7.04 -3.39 -12.18
CA GLN A 295 -8.26 -3.16 -11.39
C GLN A 295 -8.16 -3.76 -9.99
N HIS A 296 -7.50 -4.91 -9.88
CA HIS A 296 -7.30 -5.63 -8.63
C HIS A 296 -6.33 -4.90 -7.69
N ASP A 297 -5.16 -4.49 -8.21
CA ASP A 297 -4.16 -3.76 -7.41
C ASP A 297 -4.76 -2.45 -6.87
N TRP A 298 -5.56 -1.79 -7.71
CA TRP A 298 -6.24 -0.55 -7.38
C TRP A 298 -7.28 -0.74 -6.27
N GLN A 299 -8.16 -1.74 -6.36
CA GLN A 299 -9.15 -2.01 -5.31
C GLN A 299 -8.48 -2.40 -3.98
N SER A 300 -7.41 -3.20 -4.02
CA SER A 300 -6.65 -3.60 -2.83
C SER A 300 -6.02 -2.39 -2.13
N MET A 301 -5.45 -1.46 -2.91
CA MET A 301 -4.93 -0.18 -2.41
C MET A 301 -6.02 0.64 -1.72
N LEU A 302 -7.18 0.83 -2.36
CA LEU A 302 -8.25 1.65 -1.80
C LEU A 302 -8.78 1.09 -0.47
N GLN A 303 -8.89 -0.23 -0.33
CA GLN A 303 -9.40 -0.85 0.89
C GLN A 303 -8.50 -0.60 2.11
N GLU A 304 -7.17 -0.69 1.95
CA GLU A 304 -6.21 -0.36 3.01
C GLU A 304 -6.20 1.16 3.29
N ALA A 305 -6.38 1.99 2.26
CA ALA A 305 -6.45 3.45 2.40
C ALA A 305 -7.66 3.91 3.23
N VAL A 306 -8.83 3.30 3.05
CA VAL A 306 -10.05 3.64 3.81
C VAL A 306 -9.84 3.42 5.31
N GLN A 307 -9.20 2.32 5.69
CA GLN A 307 -8.84 2.03 7.08
C GLN A 307 -7.88 3.09 7.64
N MET A 308 -6.85 3.47 6.87
CA MET A 308 -5.94 4.55 7.23
C MET A 308 -6.68 5.90 7.40
N LEU A 309 -7.69 6.21 6.60
CA LEU A 309 -8.47 7.44 6.74
C LEU A 309 -9.29 7.46 8.05
N TYR A 310 -9.90 6.34 8.45
CA TYR A 310 -10.53 6.22 9.77
C TYR A 310 -9.51 6.39 10.90
N ASP A 311 -8.37 5.71 10.81
CA ASP A 311 -7.29 5.85 11.79
C ASP A 311 -6.70 7.28 11.82
N SER A 312 -6.82 8.01 10.70
CA SER A 312 -6.48 9.44 10.57
C SER A 312 -7.60 10.38 11.07
N GLY A 313 -8.69 9.84 11.61
CA GLY A 313 -9.72 10.59 12.33
C GLY A 313 -11.00 10.91 11.54
N LEU A 314 -11.15 10.41 10.31
CA LEU A 314 -12.47 10.44 9.65
C LEU A 314 -13.46 9.58 10.43
N THR A 315 -14.71 10.01 10.47
CA THR A 315 -15.81 9.30 11.11
C THR A 315 -17.06 9.34 10.24
N PRO A 316 -17.98 8.36 10.36
CA PRO A 316 -19.24 8.39 9.65
C PRO A 316 -20.01 9.70 9.88
N GLY A 317 -20.57 10.26 8.81
CA GLY A 317 -21.27 11.55 8.83
C GLY A 317 -20.38 12.78 8.62
N ASP A 318 -19.05 12.62 8.55
CA ASP A 318 -18.17 13.73 8.15
C ASP A 318 -18.53 14.25 6.75
N LYS A 319 -18.44 15.57 6.61
CA LYS A 319 -18.64 16.32 5.36
C LYS A 319 -17.29 16.88 4.93
N VAL A 320 -16.69 16.24 3.93
CA VAL A 320 -15.27 16.35 3.61
C VAL A 320 -15.07 17.19 2.37
N VAL A 321 -14.32 18.29 2.47
CA VAL A 321 -13.81 19.02 1.31
C VAL A 321 -12.49 18.41 0.87
N ASN A 322 -12.45 17.84 -0.33
CA ASN A 322 -11.25 17.25 -0.89
C ASN A 322 -10.62 18.22 -1.91
N THR A 323 -9.48 18.80 -1.55
CA THR A 323 -8.74 19.81 -2.34
C THR A 323 -7.46 19.25 -2.95
N LEU A 324 -7.24 17.92 -2.91
CA LEU A 324 -6.04 17.33 -3.48
C LEU A 324 -5.97 17.56 -4.99
N TYR A 325 -4.75 17.53 -5.53
CA TYR A 325 -4.52 17.78 -6.96
C TYR A 325 -5.06 16.62 -7.80
N GLY A 326 -5.83 16.97 -8.83
CA GLY A 326 -6.33 16.05 -9.85
C GLY A 326 -5.76 16.32 -11.24
N GLY A 327 -5.76 15.27 -12.08
CA GLY A 327 -5.25 15.33 -13.45
C GLY A 327 -3.78 14.97 -13.57
N HIS A 328 -3.24 15.04 -14.80
CA HIS A 328 -1.84 14.71 -15.13
C HIS A 328 -1.33 13.36 -14.60
N LEU A 329 -2.23 12.39 -14.40
CA LEU A 329 -1.95 11.07 -13.83
C LEU A 329 -1.45 11.10 -12.38
N TYR A 330 -1.76 12.16 -11.63
CA TYR A 330 -1.41 12.24 -10.21
C TYR A 330 -2.49 11.57 -9.34
N GLY A 331 -2.07 10.75 -8.39
CA GLY A 331 -2.98 9.95 -7.57
C GLY A 331 -3.83 10.75 -6.58
N GLY A 332 -3.34 11.89 -6.08
CA GLY A 332 -3.91 12.61 -4.92
C GLY A 332 -5.44 12.71 -4.88
N MET A 333 -6.07 13.42 -5.82
CA MET A 333 -7.53 13.56 -5.86
C MET A 333 -8.25 12.30 -6.35
N LEU A 334 -7.60 11.56 -7.27
CA LEU A 334 -8.17 10.38 -7.92
C LEU A 334 -8.38 9.24 -6.93
N THR A 335 -7.37 8.94 -6.11
CA THR A 335 -7.46 7.91 -5.08
C THR A 335 -8.38 8.36 -3.97
N SER A 336 -8.17 9.56 -3.42
CA SER A 336 -8.93 10.04 -2.26
C SER A 336 -10.44 10.17 -2.54
N SER A 337 -10.85 10.55 -3.75
CA SER A 337 -12.28 10.58 -4.10
C SER A 337 -12.91 9.19 -4.11
N GLN A 338 -12.17 8.16 -4.53
CA GLN A 338 -12.64 6.78 -4.55
C GLN A 338 -12.54 6.11 -3.17
N GLU A 339 -11.60 6.53 -2.34
CA GLU A 339 -11.51 6.14 -0.92
C GLU A 339 -12.72 6.69 -0.15
N LEU A 340 -13.00 7.99 -0.27
CA LEU A 340 -14.13 8.65 0.39
C LEU A 340 -15.48 8.08 -0.07
N ALA A 341 -15.60 7.67 -1.34
CA ALA A 341 -16.82 7.04 -1.87
C ALA A 341 -17.15 5.67 -1.24
N GLN A 342 -16.18 5.02 -0.58
CA GLN A 342 -16.38 3.76 0.14
C GLN A 342 -16.71 3.97 1.62
N MET A 343 -16.64 5.21 2.09
CA MET A 343 -16.91 5.58 3.47
C MET A 343 -18.31 6.20 3.60
N PRO A 344 -18.95 6.10 4.78
CA PRO A 344 -20.22 6.74 5.08
C PRO A 344 -20.01 8.24 5.38
N VAL A 345 -19.37 8.96 4.45
CA VAL A 345 -19.07 10.39 4.52
C VAL A 345 -19.66 11.10 3.31
N GLU A 346 -19.86 12.41 3.41
CA GLU A 346 -20.30 13.24 2.29
C GLU A 346 -19.10 13.99 1.71
N SER A 347 -18.66 13.63 0.51
CA SER A 347 -17.46 14.22 -0.12
C SER A 347 -17.79 15.34 -1.10
N TYR A 348 -17.17 16.49 -0.90
CA TYR A 348 -17.17 17.67 -1.76
C TYR A 348 -15.80 17.79 -2.43
N THR A 349 -15.59 17.06 -3.53
CA THR A 349 -14.32 17.09 -4.26
C THR A 349 -14.27 18.30 -5.19
N VAL A 350 -13.52 19.32 -4.77
CA VAL A 350 -13.33 20.60 -5.47
C VAL A 350 -11.95 20.69 -6.14
N GLY A 351 -11.02 19.83 -5.74
CA GLY A 351 -9.67 19.80 -6.28
C GLY A 351 -8.85 21.05 -5.92
N GLN A 352 -7.77 21.28 -6.65
CA GLN A 352 -6.79 22.32 -6.33
C GLN A 352 -7.23 23.76 -6.63
N ASN A 353 -8.31 23.95 -7.40
CA ASN A 353 -8.74 25.26 -7.89
C ASN A 353 -9.81 25.91 -7.01
N VAL A 354 -10.19 25.28 -5.90
CA VAL A 354 -11.12 25.83 -4.91
C VAL A 354 -10.64 27.21 -4.44
N THR A 355 -11.57 28.13 -4.22
CA THR A 355 -11.27 29.46 -3.68
C THR A 355 -11.67 29.57 -2.21
N PRO A 356 -11.12 30.55 -1.47
CA PRO A 356 -11.56 30.83 -0.11
C PRO A 356 -13.07 31.13 -0.01
N GLU A 357 -13.66 31.84 -0.98
CA GLU A 357 -15.08 32.16 -1.03
C GLU A 357 -15.93 30.89 -1.17
N GLU A 358 -15.52 29.98 -2.04
CA GLU A 358 -16.18 28.69 -2.23
C GLU A 358 -16.09 27.84 -0.96
N LEU A 359 -14.93 27.80 -0.29
CA LEU A 359 -14.77 27.08 0.98
C LEU A 359 -15.68 27.65 2.09
N VAL A 360 -15.78 28.98 2.20
CA VAL A 360 -16.71 29.65 3.13
C VAL A 360 -18.15 29.29 2.80
N HIS A 361 -18.52 29.33 1.51
CA HIS A 361 -19.86 28.93 1.06
C HIS A 361 -20.16 27.47 1.43
N LEU A 362 -19.24 26.55 1.18
CA LEU A 362 -19.39 25.13 1.52
C LEU A 362 -19.60 24.94 3.03
N ARG A 363 -18.86 25.68 3.86
CA ARG A 363 -19.04 25.65 5.31
C ARG A 363 -20.41 26.17 5.73
N GLN A 364 -20.85 27.30 5.18
CA GLN A 364 -22.10 27.95 5.59
C GLN A 364 -23.35 27.23 5.08
N ALA A 365 -23.33 26.77 3.82
CA ALA A 365 -24.48 26.16 3.18
C ALA A 365 -24.63 24.67 3.51
N PHE A 366 -23.51 23.94 3.58
CA PHE A 366 -23.53 22.49 3.73
C PHE A 366 -22.98 22.00 5.07
N GLY A 367 -22.31 22.86 5.84
CA GLY A 367 -21.75 22.49 7.13
C GLY A 367 -20.52 21.61 7.02
N VAL A 368 -19.73 21.71 5.94
CA VAL A 368 -18.49 20.90 5.79
C VAL A 368 -17.58 21.06 7.00
N ASN A 369 -17.07 19.97 7.55
CA ASN A 369 -16.34 19.97 8.83
C ASN A 369 -14.92 19.39 8.71
N VAL A 370 -14.59 18.76 7.58
CA VAL A 370 -13.27 18.20 7.30
C VAL A 370 -12.71 18.82 6.02
N ILE A 371 -11.41 19.10 5.99
CA ILE A 371 -10.69 19.46 4.77
C ILE A 371 -9.47 18.55 4.57
N ILE A 372 -9.30 18.04 3.35
CA ILE A 372 -8.17 17.20 2.94
C ILE A 372 -7.39 17.92 1.85
N GLY A 373 -6.08 18.07 1.99
CA GLY A 373 -5.27 18.76 0.98
C GLY A 373 -3.77 18.77 1.20
N ILE A 374 -3.08 19.57 0.39
CA ILE A 374 -1.64 19.81 0.54
C ILE A 374 -1.43 21.04 1.43
N PRO A 375 -0.51 20.99 2.41
CA PRO A 375 -0.19 22.07 3.34
C PRO A 375 -0.26 23.50 2.77
N SER A 376 0.47 23.79 1.70
CA SER A 376 0.55 25.14 1.13
C SER A 376 -0.78 25.65 0.59
N LEU A 377 -1.60 24.76 0.01
CA LEU A 377 -2.92 25.13 -0.48
C LEU A 377 -3.88 25.36 0.69
N LEU A 378 -3.87 24.45 1.67
CA LEU A 378 -4.71 24.56 2.87
C LEU A 378 -4.44 25.86 3.63
N GLU A 379 -3.18 26.27 3.78
CA GLU A 379 -2.83 27.54 4.42
C GLU A 379 -3.43 28.74 3.67
N THR A 380 -3.33 28.76 2.34
CA THR A 380 -3.89 29.83 1.51
C THR A 380 -5.42 29.88 1.61
N LEU A 381 -6.08 28.73 1.54
CA LEU A 381 -7.53 28.63 1.62
C LEU A 381 -8.07 29.03 2.99
N LEU A 382 -7.51 28.46 4.06
CA LEU A 382 -7.97 28.71 5.43
C LEU A 382 -7.70 30.16 5.85
N SER A 383 -6.54 30.72 5.51
CA SER A 383 -6.25 32.13 5.77
C SER A 383 -7.18 33.07 4.98
N GLY A 384 -7.48 32.72 3.73
CA GLY A 384 -8.45 33.47 2.92
C GLY A 384 -9.86 33.39 3.49
N ALA A 385 -10.29 32.19 3.89
CA ALA A 385 -11.61 31.96 4.47
C ALA A 385 -11.78 32.77 5.77
N LYS A 386 -10.74 32.82 6.61
CA LYS A 386 -10.73 33.64 7.83
C LYS A 386 -10.82 35.14 7.58
N ARG A 387 -10.27 35.64 6.45
CA ARG A 387 -10.40 37.05 6.05
C ARG A 387 -11.82 37.39 5.61
N ILE A 388 -12.51 36.46 4.96
CA ILE A 388 -13.90 36.62 4.47
C ILE A 388 -14.88 36.46 5.64
N ASP A 389 -14.68 35.43 6.46
CA ASP A 389 -15.48 35.12 7.63
C ASP A 389 -14.54 34.93 8.84
N PRO A 390 -14.38 35.96 9.71
CA PRO A 390 -13.56 35.86 10.91
C PRO A 390 -14.00 34.77 11.89
N ALA A 391 -15.25 34.30 11.81
CA ALA A 391 -15.77 33.21 12.62
C ALA A 391 -15.58 31.82 11.97
N PHE A 392 -14.98 31.74 10.78
CA PHE A 392 -14.73 30.49 10.08
C PHE A 392 -13.96 29.50 10.95
N ARG A 393 -14.43 28.25 10.96
CA ARG A 393 -13.90 27.11 11.74
C ARG A 393 -13.98 25.83 10.92
N ILE A 394 -13.04 24.92 11.17
CA ILE A 394 -12.99 23.58 10.60
C ILE A 394 -12.58 22.60 11.70
N ASP A 395 -13.22 21.44 11.75
CA ASP A 395 -13.09 20.54 12.90
C ASP A 395 -11.91 19.58 12.72
N LYS A 396 -11.65 19.16 11.48
CA LYS A 396 -10.59 18.21 11.12
C LYS A 396 -9.83 18.65 9.87
N VAL A 397 -8.51 18.53 9.92
CA VAL A 397 -7.61 18.81 8.81
C VAL A 397 -6.73 17.58 8.58
N ILE A 398 -6.84 16.98 7.40
CA ILE A 398 -5.96 15.90 6.99
C ILE A 398 -5.12 16.37 5.82
N TYR A 399 -3.83 16.10 5.85
CA TYR A 399 -2.93 16.62 4.85
C TYR A 399 -1.89 15.60 4.44
N GLY A 400 -1.29 15.81 3.27
CA GLY A 400 -0.25 14.93 2.76
C GLY A 400 0.63 15.59 1.73
N GLY A 401 1.72 14.90 1.39
CA GLY A 401 2.64 15.31 0.35
C GLY A 401 3.63 16.42 0.71
N ALA A 402 3.52 17.02 1.89
CA ALA A 402 4.53 17.87 2.53
C ALA A 402 4.34 17.82 4.05
N ALA A 403 5.40 18.12 4.81
CA ALA A 403 5.34 18.17 6.27
C ALA A 403 4.84 19.55 6.74
N TRP A 404 4.06 19.55 7.82
CA TRP A 404 3.77 20.75 8.61
C TRP A 404 4.51 20.66 9.93
N GLN A 405 5.08 21.80 10.35
CA GLN A 405 5.63 21.97 11.68
C GLN A 405 4.53 22.04 12.74
N GLU A 406 4.87 21.70 13.98
CA GLU A 406 3.91 21.74 15.10
C GLU A 406 3.38 23.15 15.39
N SER A 407 4.17 24.19 15.09
CA SER A 407 3.71 25.60 15.15
C SER A 407 2.48 25.83 14.26
N ARG A 408 2.50 25.31 13.03
CA ARG A 408 1.38 25.43 12.10
C ARG A 408 0.18 24.61 12.53
N LYS A 409 0.40 23.41 13.10
CA LYS A 409 -0.69 22.62 13.67
C LYS A 409 -1.35 23.33 14.85
N ARG A 410 -0.57 24.00 15.72
CA ARG A 410 -1.12 24.83 16.80
C ARG A 410 -1.97 25.98 16.25
N TRP A 411 -1.47 26.70 15.23
CA TRP A 411 -2.26 27.73 14.54
C TRP A 411 -3.62 27.19 14.04
N LEU A 412 -3.67 25.98 13.46
CA LEU A 412 -4.93 25.36 13.05
C LEU A 412 -5.88 25.10 14.23
N ARG A 413 -5.36 24.65 15.37
CA ARG A 413 -6.15 24.41 16.59
C ARG A 413 -6.69 25.71 17.16
N ASP A 414 -5.83 26.71 17.29
CA ASP A 414 -6.14 27.97 17.97
C ASP A 414 -7.06 28.87 17.14
N GLU A 415 -6.79 29.02 15.84
CA GLU A 415 -7.53 29.94 14.97
C GLU A 415 -8.80 29.32 14.39
N PHE A 416 -8.83 28.01 14.14
CA PHE A 416 -9.95 27.35 13.46
C PHE A 416 -10.71 26.36 14.34
N GLY A 417 -10.21 26.05 15.54
CA GLY A 417 -10.81 25.06 16.42
C GLY A 417 -10.61 23.62 15.94
N ALA A 418 -9.61 23.35 15.10
CA ALA A 418 -9.37 22.03 14.55
C ALA A 418 -8.97 21.04 15.65
N SER A 419 -9.84 20.09 15.96
CA SER A 419 -9.59 19.04 16.96
C SER A 419 -8.67 17.94 16.44
N VAL A 420 -8.65 17.72 15.12
CA VAL A 420 -7.82 16.72 14.45
C VAL A 420 -6.97 17.41 13.38
N VAL A 421 -5.65 17.24 13.46
CA VAL A 421 -4.70 17.70 12.44
C VAL A 421 -3.69 16.59 12.20
N ARG A 422 -3.84 15.82 11.12
CA ARG A 422 -3.09 14.59 10.90
C ARG A 422 -2.51 14.48 9.49
N SER A 423 -1.27 14.02 9.42
CA SER A 423 -0.53 13.79 8.18
C SER A 423 -0.74 12.37 7.65
N ILE A 424 -0.82 12.25 6.33
CA ILE A 424 -0.71 10.99 5.59
C ILE A 424 0.57 11.05 4.74
N LEU A 425 1.42 10.03 4.91
CA LEU A 425 2.59 9.79 4.08
C LEU A 425 2.23 8.82 2.96
N ALA A 426 2.25 9.32 1.72
CA ALA A 426 1.94 8.54 0.54
C ALA A 426 2.86 8.89 -0.63
N ALA A 427 3.06 7.93 -1.54
CA ALA A 427 3.79 8.08 -2.78
C ALA A 427 3.02 7.36 -3.91
N ASN A 428 3.01 7.88 -5.14
CA ASN A 428 2.30 7.18 -6.24
C ASN A 428 2.89 5.78 -6.53
N ASP A 429 4.19 5.60 -6.25
CA ASP A 429 4.87 4.30 -6.32
C ASP A 429 4.47 3.38 -5.15
N GLY A 430 4.22 3.94 -3.96
CA GLY A 430 3.99 3.16 -2.74
C GLY A 430 2.57 3.22 -2.21
N ALA A 431 1.63 3.87 -2.88
CA ALA A 431 0.35 4.26 -2.32
C ALA A 431 0.50 4.89 -0.91
N GLN A 432 -0.32 4.49 0.06
CA GLN A 432 -0.28 4.94 1.46
C GLN A 432 0.81 4.18 2.24
N ILE A 433 1.89 4.88 2.58
CA ILE A 433 3.02 4.30 3.34
C ILE A 433 2.76 4.37 4.84
N GLY A 434 2.19 5.47 5.33
CA GLY A 434 1.91 5.65 6.75
C GLY A 434 1.02 6.84 7.07
N TYR A 435 0.61 6.97 8.32
CA TYR A 435 -0.31 8.00 8.79
C TYR A 435 -0.02 8.43 10.24
N GLN A 436 -0.53 9.60 10.64
CA GLN A 436 -0.47 10.04 12.04
C GLN A 436 -1.71 9.59 12.82
N SER A 437 -1.49 8.79 13.86
CA SER A 437 -2.48 8.51 14.91
C SER A 437 -2.61 9.69 15.88
N ALA A 438 -3.51 9.58 16.86
CA ALA A 438 -3.76 10.64 17.85
C ALA A 438 -2.55 11.01 18.70
N ASP A 439 -1.67 10.04 18.96
CA ASP A 439 -0.48 10.13 19.81
C ASP A 439 0.80 10.46 19.05
N LEU A 440 0.73 10.60 17.71
CA LEU A 440 1.87 10.94 16.88
C LEU A 440 1.83 12.38 16.36
N GLY A 441 3.01 12.97 16.23
CA GLY A 441 3.22 14.33 15.75
C GLY A 441 4.51 14.46 14.95
N GLY A 442 4.81 15.68 14.51
CA GLY A 442 6.01 15.96 13.71
C GLY A 442 6.08 15.14 12.43
N ALA A 443 7.23 14.48 12.21
CA ALA A 443 7.54 13.67 11.03
C ALA A 443 7.25 12.16 11.20
N ALA A 444 6.73 11.75 12.37
CA ALA A 444 6.43 10.36 12.68
C ALA A 444 5.10 9.92 12.05
N HIS A 445 5.09 8.75 11.44
CA HIS A 445 3.91 8.11 10.84
C HIS A 445 3.88 6.62 11.18
N LEU A 446 2.76 6.10 11.68
CA LEU A 446 2.55 4.65 11.75
C LEU A 446 2.52 4.06 10.36
N LEU A 447 3.26 2.98 10.16
CA LEU A 447 3.32 2.29 8.88
C LEU A 447 2.07 1.47 8.62
N VAL A 448 1.62 1.49 7.36
CA VAL A 448 0.63 0.56 6.83
C VAL A 448 1.35 -0.72 6.37
N ASP A 449 1.95 -1.45 7.33
CA ASP A 449 2.78 -2.66 7.08
C ASP A 449 2.04 -3.75 6.28
N ASP A 450 0.70 -3.70 6.26
CA ASP A 450 -0.16 -4.65 5.56
C ASP A 450 -0.29 -4.39 4.05
N TYR A 451 0.02 -3.17 3.60
CA TYR A 451 0.14 -2.83 2.19
C TYR A 451 1.60 -2.64 1.77
N ASN A 452 2.39 -1.91 2.57
CA ASN A 452 3.80 -1.62 2.33
C ASN A 452 4.69 -2.21 3.41
N TYR A 453 5.57 -3.13 3.02
CA TYR A 453 6.71 -3.44 3.86
C TYR A 453 7.83 -2.45 3.62
N VAL A 454 8.17 -1.71 4.69
CA VAL A 454 9.22 -0.70 4.67
C VAL A 454 10.49 -1.24 5.30
N GLU A 455 11.61 -1.07 4.59
CA GLU A 455 12.96 -1.29 5.11
C GLU A 455 13.72 0.03 5.13
N ILE A 456 14.60 0.18 6.11
CA ILE A 456 15.61 1.25 6.13
C ILE A 456 16.95 0.59 5.85
N VAL A 457 17.65 1.05 4.82
CA VAL A 457 18.88 0.42 4.34
C VAL A 457 20.03 1.41 4.21
N ASP A 458 21.26 0.90 4.27
CA ASP A 458 22.45 1.65 3.91
C ASP A 458 22.57 1.87 2.39
N ASP A 459 23.65 2.51 1.96
CA ASP A 459 23.91 2.78 0.53
C ASP A 459 24.02 1.49 -0.31
N ASP A 460 24.56 0.43 0.29
CA ASP A 460 24.69 -0.92 -0.31
C ASP A 460 23.35 -1.67 -0.38
N GLY A 461 22.29 -1.14 0.22
CA GLY A 461 20.97 -1.79 0.26
C GLY A 461 20.82 -2.85 1.34
N LYS A 462 21.70 -2.88 2.36
CA LYS A 462 21.60 -3.77 3.51
C LYS A 462 20.72 -3.15 4.59
N PRO A 463 19.80 -3.92 5.22
CA PRO A 463 18.97 -3.42 6.30
C PRO A 463 19.77 -2.86 7.47
N LEU A 464 19.34 -1.71 7.99
CA LEU A 464 19.88 -1.07 9.17
C LEU A 464 19.02 -1.41 10.40
N PRO A 465 19.61 -1.46 11.62
CA PRO A 465 18.86 -1.57 12.86
C PRO A 465 17.86 -0.42 13.05
N ASP A 466 16.77 -0.70 13.77
CA ASP A 466 15.80 0.34 14.19
C ASP A 466 16.52 1.51 14.88
N GLY A 467 16.05 2.72 14.61
CA GLY A 467 16.62 3.99 15.08
C GLY A 467 17.71 4.57 14.18
N GLN A 468 18.32 3.77 13.29
CA GLN A 468 19.33 4.28 12.35
C GLN A 468 18.68 4.88 11.10
N GLN A 469 19.29 5.96 10.61
CA GLN A 469 18.88 6.65 9.40
C GLN A 469 19.42 5.95 8.16
N GLY A 470 18.59 5.82 7.13
CA GLY A 470 18.99 5.28 5.84
C GLY A 470 17.94 5.50 4.75
N HIS A 471 18.17 4.88 3.59
CA HIS A 471 17.25 4.94 2.46
C HIS A 471 16.00 4.11 2.75
N ILE A 472 14.84 4.64 2.37
CA ILE A 472 13.57 3.94 2.47
C ILE A 472 13.41 3.03 1.24
N LEU A 473 13.25 1.73 1.49
CA LEU A 473 12.76 0.77 0.51
C LEU A 473 11.32 0.40 0.80
N ILE A 474 10.52 0.18 -0.24
CA ILE A 474 9.17 -0.35 -0.12
C ILE A 474 9.02 -1.68 -0.87
N THR A 475 8.19 -2.57 -0.32
CA THR A 475 7.61 -3.71 -1.05
C THR A 475 6.10 -3.66 -0.92
N ASN A 476 5.39 -3.66 -2.03
CA ASN A 476 3.92 -3.74 -2.00
C ASN A 476 3.47 -5.20 -1.92
N TRP A 477 2.65 -5.54 -0.92
CA TRP A 477 2.14 -6.90 -0.77
C TRP A 477 1.02 -7.25 -1.75
N GLN A 478 0.28 -6.24 -2.20
CA GLN A 478 -1.02 -6.39 -2.86
C GLN A 478 -1.04 -5.80 -4.28
N LYS A 479 0.15 -5.57 -4.85
CA LYS A 479 0.33 -5.05 -6.22
C LYS A 479 1.05 -6.11 -7.04
N PHE A 480 0.35 -6.75 -7.98
CA PHE A 480 0.86 -7.87 -8.77
C PHE A 480 1.12 -7.52 -10.23
N ASP A 481 0.46 -6.51 -10.79
CA ASP A 481 0.86 -5.95 -12.09
C ASP A 481 1.90 -4.86 -11.85
N TYR A 482 3.09 -4.98 -12.44
CA TYR A 482 4.26 -4.12 -12.15
C TYR A 482 4.57 -4.03 -10.64
N PRO A 483 4.85 -5.17 -9.98
CA PRO A 483 5.08 -5.23 -8.54
C PRO A 483 6.40 -4.52 -8.18
N LEU A 484 6.39 -3.77 -7.08
CA LEU A 484 7.58 -3.13 -6.52
C LEU A 484 8.09 -3.96 -5.34
N VAL A 485 9.27 -4.52 -5.48
CA VAL A 485 9.93 -5.34 -4.47
C VAL A 485 11.27 -4.70 -4.12
N ARG A 486 11.48 -4.39 -2.84
CA ARG A 486 12.66 -3.65 -2.34
C ARG A 486 12.98 -2.42 -3.18
N TYR A 487 11.96 -1.67 -3.58
CA TYR A 487 12.12 -0.50 -4.44
C TYR A 487 12.58 0.72 -3.65
N ARG A 488 13.68 1.32 -4.08
CA ARG A 488 14.25 2.54 -3.49
C ARG A 488 13.50 3.79 -3.96
N ILE A 489 12.60 4.31 -3.12
CA ILE A 489 11.74 5.46 -3.46
C ILE A 489 12.51 6.80 -3.55
N GLY A 490 13.72 6.83 -2.97
CA GLY A 490 14.60 8.01 -2.94
C GLY A 490 14.22 8.98 -1.83
N ASP A 491 13.73 8.43 -0.72
CA ASP A 491 13.41 9.12 0.51
C ASP A 491 14.26 8.51 1.64
N VAL A 492 14.50 9.28 2.69
CA VAL A 492 15.32 8.91 3.84
C VAL A 492 14.47 8.91 5.09
N GLY A 493 14.72 7.97 5.98
CA GLY A 493 14.00 7.88 7.24
C GLY A 493 14.66 6.94 8.21
N ARG A 494 13.99 6.72 9.34
CA ARG A 494 14.33 5.69 10.33
C ARG A 494 13.07 5.07 10.90
N ILE A 495 13.16 3.81 11.29
CA ILE A 495 12.08 3.14 12.01
C ILE A 495 12.29 3.32 13.50
N VAL A 496 11.24 3.72 14.20
CA VAL A 496 11.22 3.79 15.66
C VAL A 496 10.14 2.85 16.21
N PRO A 497 10.42 2.13 17.31
CA PRO A 497 9.45 1.23 17.92
C PRO A 497 8.31 2.03 18.56
N HIS A 498 7.08 1.54 18.41
CA HIS A 498 5.89 2.15 19.00
C HIS A 498 4.90 1.07 19.47
N PRO A 499 4.12 1.28 20.55
CA PRO A 499 3.18 0.27 21.04
C PRO A 499 2.14 -0.18 20.00
N GLN A 500 1.76 0.72 19.10
CA GLN A 500 0.77 0.44 18.05
C GLN A 500 1.36 -0.20 16.79
N GLY A 501 2.69 -0.29 16.66
CA GLY A 501 3.34 -0.83 15.46
C GLY A 501 4.71 -0.20 15.16
N ARG A 502 5.14 -0.32 13.91
CA ARG A 502 6.37 0.34 13.45
C ARG A 502 6.03 1.76 13.02
N VAL A 503 6.82 2.73 13.48
CA VAL A 503 6.69 4.14 13.09
C VAL A 503 7.85 4.51 12.20
N LEU A 504 7.56 5.12 11.06
CA LEU A 504 8.53 5.75 10.19
C LEU A 504 8.64 7.23 10.55
N GLU A 505 9.81 7.64 11.01
CA GLU A 505 10.19 9.05 11.00
C GLU A 505 10.72 9.39 9.60
N TYR A 506 9.94 10.15 8.85
CA TYR A 506 10.28 10.57 7.50
C TYR A 506 11.20 11.79 7.55
N LEU A 507 12.42 11.66 7.04
CA LEU A 507 13.46 12.70 7.13
C LEU A 507 13.63 13.47 5.82
N GLY A 508 12.70 13.30 4.88
CA GLY A 508 12.72 14.00 3.60
C GLY A 508 13.25 13.15 2.45
N ARG A 509 13.48 13.83 1.33
CA ARG A 509 13.99 13.21 0.13
C ARG A 509 15.50 12.96 0.23
N SER A 510 15.98 11.87 -0.36
CA SER A 510 17.41 11.70 -0.59
C SER A 510 17.96 12.72 -1.60
N ASP A 511 17.11 13.31 -2.46
CA ASP A 511 17.47 14.46 -3.31
C ASP A 511 17.36 15.81 -2.58
N GLY A 512 16.80 15.82 -1.36
CA GLY A 512 16.89 16.91 -0.40
C GLY A 512 18.25 16.95 0.31
N LEU A 513 19.15 16.04 -0.03
CA LEU A 513 20.54 16.02 0.39
C LEU A 513 21.36 16.93 -0.50
N ILE A 514 22.09 17.85 0.11
CA ILE A 514 23.16 18.59 -0.55
C ILE A 514 24.48 18.12 0.05
N ILE A 515 25.45 17.78 -0.81
CA ILE A 515 26.84 17.69 -0.38
C ILE A 515 27.41 19.10 -0.38
N VAL A 516 27.68 19.62 0.81
CA VAL A 516 28.30 20.92 1.04
C VAL A 516 29.80 20.73 1.29
N ASN A 517 30.61 21.68 0.80
CA ASN A 517 32.06 21.68 0.97
C ASN A 517 32.73 20.37 0.48
N ASP A 518 32.17 19.77 -0.59
CA ASP A 518 32.63 18.53 -1.22
C ASP A 518 32.78 17.31 -0.29
N ARG A 519 32.25 17.34 0.94
CA ARG A 519 32.53 16.31 1.97
C ARG A 519 31.40 16.04 2.95
N GLN A 520 30.56 17.03 3.26
CA GLN A 520 29.56 16.90 4.30
C GLN A 520 28.16 16.83 3.70
N ALA A 521 27.41 15.80 4.10
CA ALA A 521 26.00 15.68 3.82
C ALA A 521 25.21 16.66 4.68
N LEU A 522 24.42 17.51 4.05
CA LEU A 522 23.43 18.36 4.69
C LEU A 522 22.05 18.02 4.11
N TYR A 523 21.13 17.59 4.95
CA TYR A 523 19.75 17.37 4.54
C TYR A 523 18.96 18.67 4.70
N HIS A 524 18.03 18.90 3.77
CA HIS A 524 17.02 19.97 3.89
C HIS A 524 16.31 19.94 5.25
N GLN A 525 16.02 18.74 5.76
CA GLN A 525 15.36 18.56 7.05
C GLN A 525 16.23 19.00 8.24
N ASP A 526 17.57 18.86 8.18
CA ASP A 526 18.47 19.31 9.25
C ASP A 526 18.36 20.84 9.43
N VAL A 527 18.29 21.57 8.31
CA VAL A 527 18.08 23.02 8.30
C VAL A 527 16.68 23.38 8.80
N ALA A 528 15.66 22.62 8.40
CA ALA A 528 14.29 22.82 8.88
C ALA A 528 14.19 22.61 10.41
N ASP A 529 14.86 21.59 10.95
CA ASP A 529 14.86 21.23 12.36
C ASP A 529 15.58 22.27 13.22
N ALA A 530 16.74 22.75 12.74
CA ALA A 530 17.48 23.84 13.40
C ALA A 530 16.66 25.14 13.47
N LEU A 531 15.75 25.35 12.52
CA LEU A 531 14.88 26.53 12.43
C LEU A 531 13.45 26.27 12.93
N THR A 532 13.20 25.21 13.71
CA THR A 532 11.86 24.88 14.23
C THR A 532 11.17 25.99 15.05
N HIS A 533 11.96 26.92 15.62
CA HIS A 533 11.47 28.06 16.39
C HIS A 533 11.11 29.27 15.52
N VAL A 534 11.38 29.22 14.22
CA VAL A 534 11.16 30.30 13.25
C VAL A 534 9.84 30.07 12.52
N PRO A 535 8.99 31.09 12.31
CA PRO A 535 7.68 30.93 11.65
C PRO A 535 7.82 30.78 10.12
N ILE A 536 8.33 29.63 9.66
CA ILE A 536 8.57 29.37 8.23
C ILE A 536 7.29 28.86 7.54
N ILE A 537 6.98 29.42 6.36
CA ILE A 537 5.93 28.94 5.43
C ILE A 537 6.51 27.90 4.47
N GLN A 538 7.64 28.21 3.84
CA GLN A 538 8.37 27.30 2.95
C GLN A 538 9.88 27.53 3.10
N LEU A 539 10.64 26.45 2.93
CA LEU A 539 12.10 26.43 3.00
C LEU A 539 12.63 25.79 1.72
N GLN A 540 13.60 26.43 1.08
CA GLN A 540 14.33 25.88 -0.07
C GLN A 540 15.81 26.13 0.10
N LEU A 541 16.61 25.08 -0.07
CA LEU A 541 18.06 25.18 -0.15
C LEU A 541 18.46 25.34 -1.61
N SER A 542 19.28 26.33 -1.92
CA SER A 542 19.88 26.47 -3.25
C SER A 542 21.39 26.55 -3.09
N ILE A 543 22.12 25.67 -3.75
CA ILE A 543 23.58 25.69 -3.75
C ILE A 543 24.08 26.10 -5.13
N ARG A 544 25.09 26.96 -5.16
CA ARG A 544 25.73 27.43 -6.39
C ARG A 544 27.24 27.42 -6.22
N ARG A 545 27.97 27.16 -7.30
CA ARG A 545 29.43 27.26 -7.33
C ARG A 545 29.83 28.25 -8.41
N HIS A 546 30.66 29.23 -8.03
CA HIS A 546 31.24 30.19 -8.95
C HIS A 546 32.75 30.30 -8.65
N GLN A 547 33.58 29.81 -9.58
CA GLN A 547 35.03 29.68 -9.38
C GLN A 547 35.36 28.88 -8.12
N GLN A 548 36.07 29.47 -7.15
CA GLN A 548 36.45 28.83 -5.90
C GLN A 548 35.39 29.01 -4.79
N PHE A 549 34.26 29.67 -5.06
CA PHE A 549 33.23 29.93 -4.05
C PHE A 549 32.05 28.98 -4.21
N GLU A 550 31.67 28.30 -3.14
CA GLU A 550 30.42 27.56 -3.05
C GLU A 550 29.52 28.24 -2.02
N THR A 551 28.35 28.68 -2.47
CA THR A 551 27.38 29.34 -1.59
C THR A 551 26.18 28.43 -1.41
N LEU A 552 25.90 28.05 -0.17
CA LEU A 552 24.62 27.49 0.23
C LEU A 552 23.69 28.64 0.64
N ARG A 553 22.63 28.86 -0.10
CA ARG A 553 21.58 29.82 0.25
C ARG A 553 20.35 29.09 0.80
N VAL A 554 19.93 29.52 1.98
CA VAL A 554 18.71 29.08 2.69
C VAL A 554 17.63 30.11 2.42
N ASN A 555 16.73 29.79 1.48
CA ASN A 555 15.63 30.66 1.08
C ASN A 555 14.40 30.36 1.94
N ILE A 556 13.87 31.38 2.61
CA ILE A 556 12.78 31.25 3.59
C ILE A 556 11.60 32.14 3.17
N GLU A 557 10.44 31.55 2.96
CA GLU A 557 9.16 32.28 2.97
C GLU A 557 8.65 32.31 4.42
N SER A 558 8.31 33.48 4.93
CA SER A 558 7.83 33.69 6.31
C SER A 558 6.75 34.77 6.33
N PRO A 559 5.73 34.67 7.22
CA PRO A 559 4.73 35.72 7.37
C PRO A 559 5.27 36.93 8.14
N GLU A 560 6.39 36.76 8.83
CA GLU A 560 7.05 37.77 9.66
C GLU A 560 8.39 38.18 9.07
N SER A 561 8.84 39.41 9.35
CA SER A 561 10.20 39.84 9.00
C SER A 561 11.20 39.08 9.87
N LEU A 562 12.18 38.45 9.22
CA LEU A 562 13.20 37.64 9.88
C LEU A 562 14.51 38.41 9.99
N ASP A 563 15.22 38.25 11.11
CA ASP A 563 16.62 38.63 11.21
C ASP A 563 17.49 37.53 10.57
N THR A 564 17.71 37.66 9.26
CA THR A 564 18.44 36.65 8.49
C THR A 564 19.90 36.50 8.93
N ALA A 565 20.51 37.52 9.51
CA ALA A 565 21.89 37.45 10.00
C ALA A 565 21.97 36.61 11.28
N ALA A 566 21.04 36.81 12.21
CA ALA A 566 20.93 35.97 13.42
C ALA A 566 20.62 34.50 13.06
N LEU A 567 19.71 34.27 12.11
CA LEU A 567 19.38 32.91 11.65
C LEU A 567 20.57 32.22 10.98
N ARG A 568 21.34 32.96 10.16
CA ARG A 568 22.58 32.45 9.55
C ARG A 568 23.57 32.00 10.62
N GLN A 569 23.79 32.81 11.65
CA GLN A 569 24.72 32.46 12.72
C GLN A 569 24.23 31.23 13.50
N HIS A 570 22.94 31.18 13.85
CA HIS A 570 22.32 30.05 14.53
C HIS A 570 22.48 28.73 13.75
N LEU A 571 22.28 28.76 12.43
CA LEU A 571 22.48 27.59 11.57
C LEU A 571 23.92 27.09 11.58
N ILE A 572 24.90 28.00 11.48
CA ILE A 572 26.33 27.66 11.52
C ILE A 572 26.69 27.07 12.89
N ASP A 573 26.15 27.62 13.98
CA ASP A 573 26.44 27.15 15.33
C ASP A 573 25.80 25.77 15.61
N THR A 574 24.62 25.52 15.04
CA THR A 574 23.81 24.31 15.30
C THR A 574 24.18 23.14 14.40
N LEU A 575 24.54 23.39 13.14
CA LEU A 575 24.74 22.35 12.13
C LEU A 575 26.23 22.17 11.83
N PRO A 576 26.86 21.04 12.24
CA PRO A 576 28.28 20.79 11.99
C PRO A 576 28.64 20.85 10.50
N ALA A 577 27.70 20.49 9.61
CA ALA A 577 27.85 20.54 8.16
C ALA A 577 28.10 21.96 7.60
N LEU A 578 27.74 23.00 8.37
CA LEU A 578 27.84 24.41 7.99
C LEU A 578 29.02 25.12 8.65
N GLN A 579 29.72 24.44 9.57
CA GLN A 579 30.85 25.00 10.26
C GLN A 579 32.07 25.06 9.33
N SER A 580 32.70 26.23 9.26
CA SER A 580 33.94 26.41 8.50
C SER A 580 35.06 25.60 9.16
N HIS A 581 35.30 24.37 8.70
CA HIS A 581 36.52 23.66 9.08
C HIS A 581 37.70 24.40 8.44
N GLY A 582 38.40 25.21 9.23
CA GLY A 582 39.61 25.90 8.81
C GLY A 582 40.62 24.90 8.27
N MET A 583 40.74 24.81 6.95
CA MET A 583 41.84 24.14 6.30
C MET A 583 42.73 25.20 5.65
N VAL A 584 44.00 25.14 6.01
CA VAL A 584 45.08 25.96 5.49
C VAL A 584 45.68 25.20 4.30
N SER A 585 45.29 25.58 3.09
CA SER A 585 45.95 25.15 1.84
C SER A 585 45.43 26.04 0.71
N GLU A 586 46.35 26.62 -0.08
CA GLU A 586 46.12 27.68 -1.07
C GLU A 586 45.30 27.26 -2.31
N GLN A 587 44.52 26.17 -2.22
CA GLN A 587 43.67 25.65 -3.30
C GLN A 587 42.22 25.39 -2.88
N LEU A 588 41.78 25.90 -1.72
CA LEU A 588 40.52 25.49 -1.09
C LEU A 588 39.31 26.29 -1.55
N LEU A 589 38.25 25.56 -1.89
CA LEU A 589 36.88 26.03 -2.07
C LEU A 589 36.45 26.85 -0.83
N GLN A 590 36.07 28.11 -1.02
CA GLN A 590 35.50 28.97 0.02
C GLN A 590 33.99 28.70 0.11
N PHE A 591 33.55 28.16 1.25
CA PHE A 591 32.14 27.84 1.50
C PHE A 591 31.46 28.96 2.29
N GLU A 592 30.34 29.47 1.78
CA GLU A 592 29.54 30.52 2.41
C GLU A 592 28.09 30.08 2.59
N VAL A 593 27.51 30.40 3.75
CA VAL A 593 26.07 30.23 4.00
C VAL A 593 25.38 31.58 3.91
N GLU A 594 24.34 31.69 3.11
CA GLU A 594 23.45 32.85 3.06
C GLU A 594 22.06 32.46 3.57
N VAL A 595 21.41 33.30 4.37
CA VAL A 595 19.98 33.15 4.69
C VAL A 595 19.24 34.31 4.06
N VAL A 596 18.22 34.02 3.27
CA VAL A 596 17.46 35.02 2.53
C VAL A 596 15.98 34.82 2.79
N GLN A 597 15.32 35.86 3.31
CA GLN A 597 13.87 35.92 3.32
C GLN A 597 13.39 36.34 1.93
N VAL A 598 12.53 35.51 1.33
CA VAL A 598 11.95 35.77 0.01
C VAL A 598 10.46 36.08 0.13
N ALA A 599 9.92 36.77 -0.87
CA ALA A 599 8.49 37.04 -0.92
C ALA A 599 7.71 35.73 -1.12
N ARG A 600 6.46 35.69 -0.64
CA ARG A 600 5.58 34.52 -0.78
C ARG A 600 5.41 34.14 -2.25
N ASP A 601 5.40 32.83 -2.53
CA ASP A 601 5.22 32.25 -3.86
C ASP A 601 6.33 32.58 -4.86
N THR A 602 7.51 33.00 -4.40
CA THR A 602 8.68 33.22 -5.25
C THR A 602 9.65 32.05 -5.30
N LEU A 603 9.53 31.10 -4.37
CA LEU A 603 10.35 29.89 -4.40
C LEU A 603 10.05 29.04 -5.63
N VAL A 604 11.09 28.37 -6.15
CA VAL A 604 10.93 27.54 -7.35
C VAL A 604 10.04 26.35 -7.02
N ARG A 605 8.91 26.28 -7.72
CA ARG A 605 7.93 25.21 -7.60
C ARG A 605 8.03 24.24 -8.75
N SER A 606 7.61 23.02 -8.46
CA SER A 606 7.21 22.06 -9.45
C SER A 606 6.12 22.62 -10.38
N PRO A 607 6.30 22.58 -11.72
CA PRO A 607 5.23 22.92 -12.66
C PRO A 607 4.11 21.86 -12.74
N VAL A 608 4.24 20.72 -12.05
CA VAL A 608 3.30 19.58 -12.14
C VAL A 608 2.51 19.39 -10.84
N SER A 609 3.18 19.42 -9.68
CA SER A 609 2.58 19.20 -8.37
C SER A 609 2.39 20.49 -7.57
N GLY A 610 2.91 21.63 -8.02
CA GLY A 610 2.85 22.92 -7.31
C GLY A 610 3.72 23.01 -6.05
N LYS A 611 4.38 21.91 -5.64
CA LYS A 611 5.24 21.84 -4.46
C LYS A 611 6.55 22.59 -4.68
N VAL A 612 7.05 23.25 -3.63
CA VAL A 612 8.39 23.86 -3.63
C VAL A 612 9.46 22.76 -3.78
N ARG A 613 10.47 23.00 -4.63
CA ARG A 613 11.65 22.13 -4.70
C ARG A 613 12.48 22.30 -3.44
N LEU A 614 12.79 21.21 -2.73
CA LEU A 614 13.54 21.29 -1.46
C LEU A 614 14.98 21.77 -1.69
N VAL A 615 15.61 21.28 -2.76
CA VAL A 615 16.99 21.57 -3.13
C VAL A 615 17.06 22.02 -4.58
N GLU A 616 17.80 23.10 -4.83
CA GLU A 616 18.26 23.52 -6.14
C GLU A 616 19.78 23.46 -6.19
N ASP A 617 20.32 22.47 -6.90
CA ASP A 617 21.75 22.40 -7.19
C ASP A 617 22.04 23.12 -8.51
N LEU A 618 22.58 24.32 -8.41
CA LEU A 618 22.91 25.21 -9.53
C LEU A 618 24.41 25.16 -9.85
N ARG A 619 25.15 24.18 -9.33
CA ARG A 619 26.55 23.97 -9.68
C ARG A 619 26.61 23.44 -11.11
N GLU A 620 27.46 24.03 -11.96
CA GLU A 620 27.69 23.49 -13.30
C GLU A 620 28.29 22.09 -13.19
N ILE A 621 27.58 21.08 -13.68
CA ILE A 621 28.14 19.73 -13.82
C ILE A 621 29.16 19.80 -14.95
N VAL A 622 30.44 19.92 -14.61
CA VAL A 622 31.52 19.57 -15.54
C VAL A 622 31.40 18.07 -15.73
N LEU A 623 30.68 17.65 -16.77
CA LEU A 623 30.78 16.29 -17.29
C LEU A 623 32.22 16.13 -17.76
N GLU A 624 33.08 15.58 -16.90
CA GLU A 624 34.35 15.02 -17.34
C GLU A 624 34.04 13.85 -18.28
N THR A 625 33.91 14.16 -19.57
CA THR A 625 34.17 13.19 -20.63
C THR A 625 35.65 12.84 -20.55
N MET A 626 35.99 11.79 -19.81
CA MET A 626 37.31 11.16 -19.92
C MET A 626 37.36 10.40 -21.27
N PRO A 627 38.44 10.55 -22.06
CA PRO A 627 38.63 9.86 -23.34
C PRO A 627 38.88 8.35 -23.21
#